data_AF-A0A7W1LVN6-F1
#
_entry.id   AF-A0A7W1LVN6-F1
#
_cell.length_a   1.000
_cell.length_b   1.000
_cell.length_c   1.000
_cell.angle_alpha   90.00
_cell.angle_beta   90.00
_cell.angle_gamma   90.00
#
_symmetry.space_group_name_H-M   'P 1'
#
loop_
_entity.id
_entity.type
_entity.pdbx_description
1 polymer ?
#
loop_
_entity_poly.entity_id
_entity_poly.type
_entity_poly.pdbx_seq_one_letter_code
_entity_poly.pdbx_strand_id
1 'polypeptide(L)' 'MKSILVPAFAALLLCAFSLTTLAQDRPQAYTGATVIPINGPAIPDGVLVIH' A
#
# COMPACT_ATOMS: atom_id res chain seq x y z
N MET A 1 3.29 -12.07 -40.04
CA MET A 1 3.69 -12.40 -38.65
C MET A 1 3.99 -11.10 -37.93
N LYS A 2 2.97 -10.31 -37.62
CA LYS A 2 3.11 -8.94 -37.12
C LYS A 2 2.33 -8.87 -35.81
N SER A 3 3.03 -8.55 -34.73
CA SER A 3 2.48 -7.96 -33.51
C SER A 3 1.89 -8.84 -32.41
N ILE A 4 2.29 -10.12 -32.25
CA ILE A 4 1.95 -10.90 -31.03
C ILE A 4 2.88 -10.56 -29.84
N LEU A 5 4.05 -9.97 -30.12
CA LEU A 5 5.02 -9.55 -29.09
C LEU A 5 4.54 -8.35 -28.25
N VAL A 6 3.75 -7.45 -28.85
CA VAL A 6 3.23 -6.24 -28.19
C VAL A 6 2.26 -6.55 -27.04
N PRO A 7 1.24 -7.41 -27.21
CA PRO A 7 0.31 -7.71 -26.12
C PRO A 7 0.97 -8.48 -24.98
N ALA A 8 1.93 -9.36 -25.27
CA ALA A 8 2.66 -10.11 -24.24
C ALA A 8 3.53 -9.20 -23.36
N PHE A 9 4.19 -8.21 -23.96
CA PHE A 9 4.98 -7.23 -23.23
C PHE A 9 4.11 -6.30 -22.38
N ALA A 10 2.95 -5.87 -22.91
CA ALA A 10 1.99 -5.07 -22.16
C ALA A 10 1.40 -5.82 -20.95
N ALA A 11 1.07 -7.11 -21.12
CA ALA A 11 0.58 -7.95 -20.04
C ALA A 11 1.64 -8.14 -18.93
N LEU A 12 2.91 -8.37 -19.31
CA LEU A 12 4.01 -8.49 -18.36
C LEU A 12 4.23 -7.21 -17.54
N LEU A 13 4.15 -6.05 -18.20
CA LEU A 13 4.24 -4.76 -17.52
C LEU A 13 3.09 -4.57 -16.52
N LEU A 14 1.84 -4.89 -16.89
CA LEU A 14 0.70 -4.79 -15.97
C LEU A 14 0.85 -5.66 -14.72
N CYS A 15 1.39 -6.88 -14.86
CA CYS A 15 1.65 -7.75 -13.73
C CYS A 15 2.75 -7.19 -12.81
N ALA A 16 3.78 -6.54 -13.36
CA ALA A 16 4.86 -5.94 -12.57
C ALA A 16 4.37 -4.75 -11.70
N PHE A 17 3.40 -3.96 -12.19
CA PHE A 17 2.82 -2.84 -11.43
C PHE A 17 1.87 -3.29 -10.30
N SER A 18 1.41 -4.55 -10.33
CA SER A 18 0.48 -5.09 -9.35
C SER A 18 1.16 -5.59 -8.05
N LEU A 19 2.50 -5.60 -8.01
CA LEU A 19 3.29 -6.11 -6.88
C LEU A 19 3.58 -5.05 -5.80
N THR A 20 2.96 -3.88 -5.85
CA THR A 20 3.22 -2.78 -4.91
C THR A 20 2.49 -2.92 -3.57
N THR A 21 1.92 -4.08 -3.27
CA THR A 21 1.62 -4.43 -1.88
C THR A 21 2.95 -4.73 -1.17
N LEU A 22 3.71 -3.67 -0.87
CA LEU A 22 4.78 -3.73 0.10
C LEU A 22 4.11 -4.12 1.41
N ALA A 23 4.19 -5.41 1.76
CA ALA A 23 4.09 -5.79 3.15
C ALA A 23 4.98 -4.82 3.92
N GLN A 24 4.47 -4.23 5.00
CA GLN A 24 5.26 -3.30 5.80
C GLN A 24 6.43 -4.06 6.41
N ASP A 25 7.55 -4.14 5.68
CA ASP A 25 8.76 -4.84 6.10
C ASP A 25 9.42 -4.17 7.31
N ARG A 26 8.99 -2.95 7.64
CA ARG A 26 9.48 -2.15 8.76
C ARG A 26 8.32 -1.44 9.46
N PRO A 27 8.42 -1.25 10.79
CA PRO A 27 7.45 -0.46 11.52
C PRO A 27 7.28 0.93 10.92
N GLN A 28 6.04 1.37 10.78
CA GLN A 28 5.70 2.72 10.31
C GLN A 28 5.04 3.50 11.44
N ALA A 29 5.40 4.77 11.57
CA ALA A 29 4.82 5.68 12.56
C ALA A 29 4.14 6.87 11.85
N TYR A 30 2.87 7.08 12.16
CA TYR A 30 2.10 8.24 11.71
C TYR A 30 1.90 9.18 12.90
N THR A 31 2.44 10.40 12.82
CA THR A 31 2.40 11.40 13.89
C THR A 31 1.38 12.49 13.62
N GLY A 32 0.73 13.04 14.65
CA GLY A 32 -0.30 14.06 14.49
C GLY A 32 -1.58 13.50 13.85
N ALA A 33 -1.82 12.20 14.00
CA ALA A 33 -2.97 11.53 13.41
C ALA A 33 -4.15 11.52 14.38
N THR A 34 -5.36 11.77 13.87
CA THR A 34 -6.57 11.47 14.64
C THR A 34 -6.83 9.96 14.61
N VAL A 35 -6.65 9.29 15.75
CA VAL A 35 -6.87 7.85 15.87
C VAL A 35 -8.33 7.59 16.23
N ILE A 36 -9.02 6.83 15.38
CA ILE A 36 -10.41 6.41 15.57
C ILE A 36 -10.39 4.91 15.94
N PRO A 37 -10.41 4.55 17.22
CA PRO A 37 -10.35 3.15 17.62
C PRO A 37 -11.70 2.46 17.36
N ILE A 38 -11.68 1.13 17.23
CA ILE A 38 -12.91 0.32 17.10
C ILE A 38 -13.80 0.47 18.34
N ASN A 39 -13.20 0.66 19.51
CA ASN A 39 -13.92 0.92 20.76
C ASN A 39 -13.20 2.01 21.57
N GLY A 40 -13.99 2.88 22.20
CA GLY A 40 -13.51 4.02 22.98
C GLY A 40 -13.55 5.36 22.24
N PRO A 41 -13.13 6.45 22.90
CA PRO A 41 -13.13 7.79 22.32
C PRO A 41 -11.99 7.96 21.30
N ALA A 42 -12.19 8.90 20.36
CA ALA A 42 -11.14 9.30 19.43
C ALA A 42 -9.96 9.97 20.15
N ILE A 43 -8.76 9.76 19.64
CA ILE A 43 -7.53 10.36 20.15
C ILE A 43 -7.07 11.43 19.14
N PRO A 44 -7.22 12.73 19.45
CA PRO A 44 -6.68 13.79 18.60
C PRO A 44 -5.16 13.85 18.70
N ASP A 45 -4.48 14.23 17.61
CA ASP A 45 -3.02 14.42 17.54
C ASP A 45 -2.17 13.25 18.08
N GLY A 46 -2.64 12.03 17.85
CA GLY A 46 -2.00 10.80 18.30
C GLY A 46 -0.82 10.33 17.43
N VAL A 47 -0.19 9.26 17.88
CA VAL A 47 0.82 8.50 17.13
C VAL A 47 0.30 7.09 16.87
N LEU A 48 0.18 6.70 15.60
CA LEU A 48 -0.15 5.33 15.21
C LEU A 48 1.13 4.61 14.76
N VAL A 49 1.51 3.57 15.48
CA VAL A 49 2.61 2.69 15.10
C VAL A 49 2.02 1.39 14.55
N ILE A 50 2.35 1.05 13.31
CA ILE A 50 1.98 -0.22 12.69
C ILE A 50 3.25 -1.06 12.57
N HIS A 51 3.21 -2.30 13.07
CA HIS A 51 4.33 -3.23 13.16
C HIS A 51 3.97 -4.60 12.58
#